data_AF-A0A2I0HNI9-F1
#
_entry.id   AF-A0A2I0HNI9-F1
#
_cell.length_a   1.000
_cell.length_b   1.000
_cell.length_c   1.000
_cell.angle_alpha   90.00
_cell.angle_beta   90.00
_cell.angle_gamma   90.00
#
_symmetry.space_group_name_H-M   'P 1'
#
loop_
_entity.id
_entity.type
_entity.pdbx_description
1 polymer ?
#
loop_
_entity_poly.entity_id
_entity_poly.type
_entity_poly.pdbx_seq_one_letter_code
_entity_poly.pdbx_strand_id
1 'polypeptide(L)'
;MEEGGRKKGFGISSICSHILPSYASILCLGILAVGARAQCGKKPVVFNFGDSNSDTGGYSAGHGVTFGPPFGRAFFHEQNGRFSDGRLMIDFF
;
A
#
# COMPACT_ATOMS: atom_id res chain seq x y z
N MET A 1 16.91 66.87 -31.62
CA MET A 1 16.92 65.43 -31.92
C MET A 1 18.01 64.82 -31.06
N GLU A 2 17.63 64.16 -29.97
CA GLU A 2 18.25 62.89 -29.57
C GLU A 2 17.31 62.25 -28.55
N GLU A 3 16.61 61.21 -29.00
CA GLU A 3 15.96 60.26 -28.12
C GLU A 3 17.04 59.41 -27.45
N GLY A 4 17.01 59.30 -26.11
CA GLY A 4 18.03 58.60 -25.34
C GLY A 4 17.43 57.66 -24.30
N GLY A 5 16.76 56.61 -24.78
CA GLY A 5 16.38 55.35 -24.12
C GLY A 5 16.54 55.21 -22.60
N ARG A 6 15.40 55.18 -21.89
CA ARG A 6 15.27 54.68 -20.51
C ARG A 6 15.63 53.19 -20.47
N LYS A 7 16.84 52.86 -20.00
CA LYS A 7 17.26 51.48 -19.72
C LYS A 7 16.39 50.91 -18.59
N LYS A 8 15.43 50.04 -18.94
CA LYS A 8 14.65 49.27 -17.95
C LYS A 8 15.57 48.17 -17.40
N GLY A 9 16.27 48.47 -16.31
CA GLY A 9 17.02 47.46 -15.57
C GLY A 9 16.08 46.42 -14.99
N PHE A 10 16.16 45.19 -15.47
CA PHE A 10 15.47 44.04 -14.89
C PHE A 10 16.14 43.73 -13.55
N GLY A 11 15.56 44.22 -12.46
CA GLY A 11 16.13 44.11 -11.12
C GLY A 11 16.20 42.65 -10.66
N ILE A 12 17.38 42.20 -10.27
CA ILE A 12 17.66 40.89 -9.66
C ILE A 12 16.78 40.66 -8.41
N SER A 13 16.35 41.74 -7.75
CA SER A 13 15.38 41.74 -6.65
C SER A 13 14.00 41.20 -7.05
N SER A 14 13.56 41.45 -8.29
CA SER A 14 12.25 41.00 -8.80
C SER A 14 12.21 39.48 -8.99
N ILE A 15 13.33 38.91 -9.45
CA ILE A 15 13.49 37.45 -9.65
C ILE A 15 13.42 36.72 -8.30
N CYS A 16 14.06 37.30 -7.27
CA CYS A 16 14.05 36.76 -5.91
C CYS A 16 12.63 36.69 -5.31
N SER A 17 11.78 37.68 -5.61
CA SER A 17 10.40 37.78 -5.12
C SER A 17 9.46 36.67 -5.62
N HIS A 18 9.81 35.97 -6.71
CA HIS A 18 8.96 34.91 -7.30
C HIS A 18 9.49 33.49 -7.10
N ILE A 19 10.81 33.32 -6.97
CA ILE A 19 11.45 32.00 -6.79
C ILE A 19 11.24 31.47 -5.36
N LEU A 20 11.34 32.33 -4.35
CA LEU A 20 11.14 31.95 -2.95
C LEU A 20 9.71 31.44 -2.65
N PRO A 21 8.62 32.12 -3.08
CA PRO A 21 7.27 31.63 -2.82
C PRO A 21 6.93 30.37 -3.62
N SER A 22 7.47 30.19 -4.82
CA SER A 22 7.22 28.97 -5.61
C SER A 22 7.87 27.73 -4.96
N TYR A 23 9.09 27.86 -4.44
CA TYR A 23 9.74 26.78 -3.70
C TYR A 23 8.99 26.42 -2.40
N ALA A 24 8.53 27.43 -1.65
CA ALA A 24 7.70 27.22 -0.47
C ALA A 24 6.37 26.52 -0.81
N SER A 25 5.76 26.87 -1.94
CA SER A 25 4.51 26.26 -2.42
C SER A 25 4.70 24.78 -2.77
N ILE A 26 5.77 24.45 -3.48
CA ILE A 26 6.13 23.06 -3.86
C ILE A 26 6.43 22.23 -2.61
N LEU A 27 7.20 22.78 -1.66
CA LEU A 27 7.49 22.13 -0.39
C LEU A 27 6.21 21.87 0.41
N CYS A 28 5.30 22.85 0.46
CA CYS A 28 4.03 22.74 1.17
C CYS A 28 3.12 21.68 0.55
N LEU A 29 3.04 21.62 -0.79
CA LEU A 29 2.34 20.56 -1.53
C LEU A 29 2.92 19.17 -1.25
N GLY A 30 4.25 19.05 -1.20
CA GLY A 30 4.93 17.80 -0.84
C GLY A 30 4.63 17.34 0.59
N ILE A 31 4.61 18.26 1.56
CA ILE A 31 4.27 17.97 2.96
C ILE A 31 2.79 17.55 3.08
N LEU A 32 1.88 18.24 2.38
CA LEU A 32 0.45 17.90 2.38
C LEU A 32 0.21 16.49 1.80
N ALA A 33 0.91 16.15 0.72
CA ALA A 33 0.82 14.83 0.08
C ALA A 33 1.33 13.69 0.98
N VAL A 34 2.36 13.94 1.79
CA VAL A 34 2.87 12.96 2.77
C VAL A 34 1.93 12.81 3.97
N GLY A 35 1.26 13.89 4.38
CA GLY A 35 0.29 13.90 5.49
C GLY A 35 -1.06 13.26 5.17
N ALA A 36 -1.43 13.18 3.89
CA ALA A 36 -2.68 12.56 3.46
C ALA A 36 -2.58 11.02 3.38
N ARG A 37 -2.27 10.37 4.50
CA ARG A 37 -2.49 8.93 4.65
C ARG A 37 -3.85 8.72 5.28
N ALA A 38 -4.76 8.07 4.56
CA ALA A 38 -5.99 7.57 5.17
C ALA A 38 -5.61 6.50 6.20
N GLN A 39 -5.52 6.88 7.48
CA GLN A 39 -5.21 5.97 8.57
C GLN A 39 -6.47 5.15 8.88
N CYS A 40 -6.77 4.15 8.05
CA CYS A 40 -7.74 3.13 8.42
C CYS A 40 -7.11 2.26 9.52
N GLY A 41 -7.47 2.53 10.78
CA GLY A 41 -7.00 1.75 11.93
C GLY A 41 -7.65 0.37 12.08
N LYS A 42 -8.59 0.01 11.18
CA LYS A 42 -9.25 -1.30 11.20
C LYS A 42 -8.36 -2.31 10.51
N LYS A 43 -8.24 -3.50 11.11
CA LYS A 43 -7.63 -4.64 10.44
C LYS A 43 -8.44 -4.97 9.17
N PRO A 44 -7.79 -5.29 8.05
CA PRO A 44 -8.51 -5.71 6.85
C PRO A 44 -9.27 -7.01 7.15
N VAL A 45 -10.46 -7.14 6.56
CA VAL A 45 -11.23 -8.38 6.56
C VAL A 45 -11.18 -8.95 5.15
N VAL A 46 -10.72 -10.20 5.03
CA VAL A 46 -10.62 -10.90 3.76
C VAL A 46 -11.74 -11.95 3.70
N PHE A 47 -12.60 -11.82 2.70
CA PHE A 47 -13.57 -12.85 2.36
C PHE A 47 -12.99 -13.67 1.20
N ASN A 48 -12.72 -14.94 1.48
CA ASN A 48 -12.10 -15.85 0.53
C ASN A 48 -13.14 -16.86 0.04
N PHE A 49 -13.28 -16.97 -1.27
CA PHE A 49 -14.12 -17.96 -1.94
C PHE A 49 -13.24 -18.77 -2.90
N GLY A 50 -13.47 -20.07 -3.00
CA GLY A 50 -12.68 -20.91 -3.89
C GLY A 50 -12.84 -22.39 -3.62
N ASP A 51 -11.80 -23.11 -4.00
CA ASP A 51 -11.67 -24.56 -3.86
C ASP A 51 -10.62 -24.92 -2.79
N SER A 52 -10.15 -26.17 -2.81
CA SER A 52 -9.17 -26.72 -1.89
C SER A 52 -7.87 -25.93 -1.78
N ASN A 53 -7.45 -25.19 -2.81
CA ASN A 53 -6.23 -24.39 -2.78
C ASN A 53 -6.32 -23.18 -1.84
N SER A 54 -7.54 -22.73 -1.55
CA SER A 54 -7.81 -21.57 -0.70
C SER A 54 -8.55 -21.95 0.58
N ASP A 55 -9.05 -23.18 0.68
CA ASP A 55 -9.80 -23.64 1.84
C ASP A 55 -8.91 -23.89 3.07
N THR A 56 -9.10 -23.09 4.11
CA THR A 56 -8.34 -23.21 5.37
C THR A 56 -8.95 -24.20 6.36
N GLY A 57 -9.88 -25.05 5.92
CA GLY A 57 -10.51 -26.10 6.75
C GLY A 57 -12.04 -26.08 6.76
N GLY A 58 -12.67 -25.23 5.96
CA GLY A 58 -14.12 -25.16 5.81
C GLY A 58 -14.75 -26.46 5.30
N TYR A 59 -14.11 -27.17 4.37
CA TYR A 59 -14.59 -28.47 3.92
C TYR A 59 -14.54 -29.51 5.06
N SER A 60 -13.42 -29.58 5.78
CA SER A 60 -13.21 -30.47 6.92
C SER A 60 -14.25 -30.21 8.03
N ALA A 61 -14.46 -28.94 8.40
CA ALA A 61 -15.44 -28.52 9.39
C ALA A 61 -16.89 -28.80 8.96
N GLY A 62 -17.22 -28.54 7.68
CA GLY A 62 -18.58 -28.73 7.15
C GLY A 62 -18.99 -30.20 7.02
N HIS A 63 -18.03 -31.10 6.75
CA HIS A 63 -18.32 -32.52 6.52
C HIS A 63 -17.88 -33.44 7.68
N GLY A 64 -17.24 -32.90 8.72
CA GLY A 64 -16.72 -33.69 9.85
C GLY A 64 -15.63 -34.69 9.43
N VAL A 65 -14.89 -34.39 8.37
CA VAL A 65 -13.82 -35.26 7.85
C VAL A 65 -12.46 -34.69 8.20
N THR A 66 -11.55 -35.55 8.63
CA THR A 66 -10.15 -35.17 8.91
C THR A 66 -9.24 -35.82 7.88
N PHE A 67 -8.34 -35.03 7.30
CA PHE A 67 -7.36 -35.53 6.36
C PHE A 67 -6.12 -36.03 7.10
N GLY A 68 -5.72 -37.28 6.83
CA GLY A 68 -4.51 -37.88 7.38
C GLY A 68 -3.22 -37.38 6.70
N PRO A 69 -2.05 -37.88 7.10
CA PRO A 69 -0.80 -37.50 6.44
C PRO A 69 -0.86 -37.77 4.91
N PRO A 70 -0.29 -36.88 4.06
CA PRO A 70 0.66 -35.83 4.41
C PRO A 70 0.07 -34.50 4.86
N PHE A 71 -1.24 -34.28 4.84
CA PHE A 71 -1.80 -32.94 5.11
C PHE A 71 -1.42 -32.39 6.50
N GLY A 72 -0.91 -31.15 6.51
CA GLY A 72 -0.44 -30.42 7.69
C GLY A 72 0.91 -30.85 8.29
N ARG A 73 1.62 -31.84 7.73
CA ARG A 73 2.89 -32.37 8.29
C ARG A 73 4.06 -31.38 8.22
N ALA A 74 4.19 -30.60 7.15
CA ALA A 74 5.37 -29.79 6.86
C ALA A 74 5.38 -28.44 7.58
N PHE A 75 4.22 -27.80 7.78
CA PHE A 75 4.15 -26.49 8.44
C PHE A 75 3.47 -26.51 9.81
N PHE A 76 2.32 -27.16 9.94
CA PHE A 76 1.54 -27.14 11.19
C PHE A 76 1.93 -28.29 12.13
N HIS A 77 2.54 -29.34 11.59
CA HIS A 77 2.92 -30.57 12.28
C HIS A 77 1.73 -31.32 12.92
N GLU A 78 0.53 -31.06 12.44
CA GLU A 78 -0.73 -31.68 12.87
C GLU A 78 -1.81 -31.60 11.78
N GLN A 79 -2.91 -32.33 11.96
CA GLN A 79 -4.05 -32.31 11.05
C GLN A 79 -4.79 -30.98 11.19
N ASN A 80 -4.73 -30.15 10.16
CA ASN A 80 -5.27 -28.77 10.16
C ASN A 80 -6.54 -28.60 9.30
N GLY A 81 -7.06 -29.69 8.74
CA GLY A 81 -8.24 -29.67 7.86
C GLY A 81 -8.00 -29.11 6.45
N ARG A 82 -6.77 -28.74 6.09
CA ARG A 82 -6.41 -28.17 4.78
C ARG A 82 -5.98 -29.26 3.81
N PHE A 83 -6.25 -29.08 2.52
CA PHE A 83 -5.71 -29.91 1.44
C PHE A 83 -4.27 -29.53 1.06
N SER A 84 -3.43 -29.23 2.06
CA SER A 84 -2.02 -28.91 1.88
C SER A 84 -1.19 -29.47 3.03
N ASP A 85 0.06 -29.82 2.72
CA ASP A 85 1.06 -30.18 3.72
C ASP A 85 1.62 -28.92 4.45
N GLY A 86 1.34 -27.73 3.90
CA GLY A 86 1.88 -26.46 4.38
C GLY A 86 0.86 -25.32 4.45
N ARG A 87 1.38 -24.09 4.35
CA ARG A 87 0.58 -22.88 4.18
C ARG A 87 -0.09 -22.84 2.81
N LEU A 88 -1.23 -22.16 2.74
CA LEU A 88 -1.93 -21.82 1.51
C LEU A 88 -1.53 -20.42 1.06
N MET A 89 -1.81 -20.07 -0.21
CA MET A 89 -1.54 -18.71 -0.70
C MET A 89 -2.23 -17.64 0.14
N ILE A 90 -3.41 -17.94 0.70
CA ILE A 90 -4.17 -17.02 1.55
C ILE A 90 -3.47 -16.64 2.87
N ASP A 91 -2.46 -17.40 3.31
CA ASP A 91 -1.73 -17.10 4.56
C ASP A 91 -0.66 -16.00 4.42
N PHE A 92 -0.47 -15.43 3.23
CA PHE A 92 0.60 -14.47 2.92
C PHE A 92 0.10 -13.04 2.65
N PHE A 93 -1.17 -12.76 2.91
CA PHE A 93 -1.81 -11.45 2.68
C PHE A 93 -2.03 -10.66 3.97
#